data_AF-A0A5D8ZZI3-F1
#
_entry.id   AF-A0A5D8ZZI3-F1
#
_cell.length_a   1.000
_cell.length_b   1.000
_cell.length_c   1.000
_cell.angle_alpha   90.00
_cell.angle_beta   90.00
_cell.angle_gamma   90.00
#
_symmetry.space_group_name_H-M   'P 1'
#
loop_
_entity.id
_entity.type
_entity.pdbx_description
1 polymer ?
#
loop_
_entity_poly.entity_id
_entity_poly.type
_entity_poly.pdbx_seq_one_letter_code
_entity_poly.pdbx_strand_id
1 'polypeptide(L)'
;MKRTTVIFKVTLLFTYLFYSGSFCLAMPIFNNGVQAENKITFTSDNPIFTNKSLSTKEMSKLLDFYTDVFSSETQLSKWYSSVYDSSALLYIPIQYAYDTQNQELINKLRKLFTYNALVIVKKNNQADDLAKRTFYFTVSEYLRRNGIKDNAENTKMYNFIKNEVLYYWNNNPANIWEAESKKFYGAKQRIDYILSGNFNGNLSYYRAITDFELYVMGTGVSLLLIEKDAKRTITPDLVSIKDRFYQVLKKEVSFKDNTSWYLQSNIWRDHPDFKDVALEKSQNVNWDASHFSRMSAYLHLLKLNFQDDKSKYSYLEKLTVLLSNQLITNIAVYNSKNNVYTFNNYIDGNNSSFRSDIKDGKKGIQPSQNFEHIFIGWWKMLNTNEVDIMYERIAKKFPYYSEQSAYLTHDKGFFQEIVNLK
;
A
#
# COMPACT_ATOMS: atom_id res chain seq x y z
N MET A 1 19.57 -1.52 -27.72
CA MET A 1 18.14 -1.48 -28.15
C MET A 1 17.44 -0.44 -27.29
N LYS A 2 17.05 0.69 -27.87
CA LYS A 2 16.44 1.83 -27.13
C LYS A 2 15.06 1.40 -26.62
N ARG A 3 14.88 1.38 -25.29
CA ARG A 3 13.60 1.12 -24.61
C ARG A 3 12.70 2.35 -24.81
N THR A 4 11.72 2.25 -25.69
CA THR A 4 10.68 3.28 -25.83
C THR A 4 9.67 3.07 -24.71
N THR A 5 9.66 3.97 -23.73
CA THR A 5 8.78 3.92 -22.56
C THR A 5 7.38 4.35 -22.99
N VAL A 6 6.36 3.52 -22.77
CA VAL A 6 4.96 3.94 -22.87
C VAL A 6 4.63 4.65 -21.55
N ILE A 7 4.72 5.97 -21.59
CA ILE A 7 4.52 6.90 -20.47
C ILE A 7 3.02 7.12 -20.29
N PHE A 8 2.43 6.62 -19.20
CA PHE A 8 1.17 7.17 -18.70
C PHE A 8 1.49 8.40 -17.86
N LYS A 9 1.25 9.58 -18.44
CA LYS A 9 1.34 10.88 -17.75
C LYS A 9 0.13 11.03 -16.83
N VAL A 10 0.35 11.01 -15.53
CA VAL A 10 -0.52 11.70 -14.57
C VAL A 10 0.26 12.92 -14.09
N THR A 11 -0.15 14.09 -14.57
CA THR A 11 0.53 15.36 -14.29
C THR A 11 -0.22 16.06 -13.16
N LEU A 12 0.45 16.31 -12.03
CA LEU A 12 0.04 17.31 -11.04
C LEU A 12 1.19 18.31 -10.87
N LEU A 13 0.93 19.56 -11.24
CA LEU A 13 1.83 20.71 -11.07
C LEU A 13 1.61 21.34 -9.69
N PHE A 14 2.68 21.78 -9.00
CA PHE A 14 2.87 23.15 -8.45
C PHE A 14 4.25 23.29 -7.74
N THR A 15 4.73 24.53 -7.60
CA THR A 15 6.16 24.94 -7.56
C THR A 15 6.47 26.01 -6.47
N TYR A 16 7.76 26.11 -6.04
CA TYR A 16 8.53 27.18 -5.29
C TYR A 16 8.63 27.10 -3.72
N LEU A 17 9.82 26.90 -3.06
CA LEU A 17 11.07 27.70 -2.74
C LEU A 17 10.96 28.51 -1.39
N PHE A 18 11.82 28.51 -0.33
CA PHE A 18 13.29 28.65 -0.12
C PHE A 18 13.81 28.20 1.30
N TYR A 19 15.14 27.93 1.39
CA TYR A 19 16.24 28.02 2.44
C TYR A 19 15.95 28.46 3.92
N SER A 20 16.73 28.19 5.01
CA SER A 20 18.06 27.59 5.34
C SER A 20 18.30 27.53 6.88
N GLY A 21 19.24 26.71 7.38
CA GLY A 21 19.96 26.99 8.66
C GLY A 21 20.41 25.79 9.52
N SER A 22 21.72 25.58 9.68
CA SER A 22 22.42 24.47 10.36
C SER A 22 22.60 24.64 11.88
N PHE A 23 22.89 23.57 12.65
CA PHE A 23 24.16 23.34 13.39
C PHE A 23 24.14 22.04 14.23
N CYS A 24 25.31 21.39 14.30
CA CYS A 24 25.67 20.14 14.98
C CYS A 24 25.67 20.20 16.53
N LEU A 25 25.68 19.03 17.18
CA LEU A 25 26.73 18.59 18.13
C LEU A 25 26.54 17.11 18.53
N ALA A 26 27.64 16.44 18.88
CA ALA A 26 27.80 14.99 18.94
C ALA A 26 28.07 14.42 20.35
N MET A 27 28.02 13.08 20.42
CA MET A 27 28.66 12.13 21.38
C MET A 27 27.97 11.87 22.73
N PRO A 28 28.27 10.75 23.44
CA PRO A 28 28.92 9.48 23.04
C PRO A 28 28.10 8.22 23.41
N ILE A 29 28.68 7.08 23.01
CA ILE A 29 28.24 5.68 23.14
C ILE A 29 28.62 5.12 24.51
N PHE A 30 27.75 4.29 25.10
CA PHE A 30 28.17 3.24 26.05
C PHE A 30 27.51 1.90 25.71
N ASN A 31 28.38 0.91 25.49
CA ASN A 31 28.07 -0.52 25.45
C ASN A 31 27.78 -1.02 26.87
N ASN A 32 26.86 -1.98 27.00
CA ASN A 32 27.07 -3.17 27.81
C ASN A 32 26.05 -4.24 27.40
N GLY A 33 26.56 -5.38 26.96
CA GLY A 33 25.76 -6.57 26.68
C GLY A 33 25.38 -7.30 27.97
N VAL A 34 24.35 -8.14 27.90
CA VAL A 34 24.22 -9.39 28.65
C VAL A 34 23.14 -10.27 27.99
N GLN A 35 23.58 -11.49 27.70
CA GLN A 35 22.94 -12.82 27.69
C GLN A 35 21.55 -13.04 27.07
N ALA A 36 21.53 -14.01 26.16
CA ALA A 36 20.37 -14.58 25.51
C ALA A 36 19.61 -15.51 26.45
N GLU A 37 18.47 -15.03 26.95
CA GLU A 37 17.39 -15.90 27.38
C GLU A 37 16.53 -16.31 26.17
N ASN A 38 16.21 -17.60 26.10
CA ASN A 38 15.37 -18.23 25.09
C ASN A 38 14.08 -17.43 24.87
N LYS A 39 14.07 -16.68 23.76
CA LYS A 39 13.02 -15.74 23.38
C LYS A 39 11.87 -16.55 22.77
N ILE A 40 10.70 -16.50 23.39
CA ILE A 40 9.44 -16.63 22.65
C ILE A 40 9.47 -15.51 21.61
N THR A 41 9.71 -15.87 20.35
CA THR A 41 9.66 -14.95 19.22
C THR A 41 8.21 -14.49 19.05
N PHE A 42 7.96 -13.20 19.29
CA PHE A 42 6.70 -12.51 19.03
C PHE A 42 6.42 -12.35 17.51
N THR A 43 6.71 -13.38 16.72
CA THR A 43 6.55 -13.40 15.26
C THR A 43 5.74 -14.63 14.85
N SER A 44 4.56 -14.86 15.44
CA SER A 44 3.63 -15.87 14.92
C SER A 44 2.89 -15.32 13.69
N ASP A 45 3.63 -14.87 12.68
CA ASP A 45 3.09 -14.75 11.33
C ASP A 45 2.97 -16.19 10.84
N ASN A 46 1.76 -16.77 10.81
CA ASN A 46 1.55 -17.92 9.95
C ASN A 46 1.90 -17.46 8.53
N PRO A 47 2.81 -18.15 7.82
CA PRO A 47 3.25 -17.70 6.51
C PRO A 47 2.04 -17.62 5.58
N ILE A 48 1.95 -16.51 4.84
CA ILE A 48 0.93 -16.35 3.80
C ILE A 48 1.34 -17.16 2.59
N PHE A 49 2.64 -17.17 2.28
CA PHE A 49 3.18 -17.94 1.18
C PHE A 49 3.93 -19.18 1.66
N THR A 50 3.47 -20.35 1.24
CA THR A 50 4.06 -21.62 1.69
C THR A 50 4.86 -22.32 0.59
N ASN A 51 4.66 -21.96 -0.68
CA ASN A 51 5.28 -22.68 -1.78
C ASN A 51 6.72 -22.19 -2.08
N LYS A 52 7.69 -23.01 -1.69
CA LYS A 52 9.12 -22.73 -1.88
C LYS A 52 9.68 -23.09 -3.27
N SER A 53 8.94 -23.82 -4.10
CA SER A 53 9.48 -24.38 -5.36
C SER A 53 9.13 -23.56 -6.61
N LEU A 54 8.66 -22.32 -6.45
CA LEU A 54 8.31 -21.46 -7.58
C LEU A 54 9.55 -20.81 -8.20
N SER A 55 9.53 -20.63 -9.52
CA SER A 55 10.51 -19.76 -10.18
C SER A 55 10.36 -18.33 -9.65
N THR A 56 11.49 -17.71 -9.36
CA THR A 56 11.59 -16.30 -8.93
C THR A 56 12.50 -15.48 -9.83
N LYS A 57 12.78 -15.97 -11.05
CA LYS A 57 13.75 -15.40 -11.97
C LYS A 57 13.35 -14.00 -12.42
N GLU A 58 12.08 -13.79 -12.72
CA GLU A 58 11.59 -12.51 -13.22
C GLU A 58 11.40 -11.50 -12.06
N MET A 59 10.99 -11.96 -10.88
CA MET A 59 11.06 -11.16 -9.64
C MET A 59 12.48 -10.70 -9.33
N SER A 60 13.48 -11.59 -9.43
CA SER A 60 14.90 -11.25 -9.23
C SER A 60 15.38 -10.19 -10.23
N LYS A 61 15.02 -10.31 -11.51
CA LYS A 61 15.37 -9.30 -12.54
C LYS A 61 14.73 -7.95 -12.25
N LEU A 62 13.49 -7.92 -11.79
CA LEU A 62 12.81 -6.66 -11.44
C LEU A 62 13.50 -5.98 -10.25
N LEU A 63 13.92 -6.76 -9.25
CA LEU A 63 14.69 -6.23 -8.11
C LEU A 63 16.06 -5.69 -8.54
N ASP A 64 16.76 -6.35 -9.47
CA ASP A 64 18.00 -5.84 -10.06
C ASP A 64 17.77 -4.53 -10.82
N PHE A 65 16.69 -4.46 -11.61
CA PHE A 65 16.30 -3.23 -12.30
C PHE A 65 16.09 -2.08 -11.32
N TYR A 66 15.29 -2.27 -10.27
CA TYR A 66 15.08 -1.21 -9.29
C TYR A 66 16.36 -0.87 -8.51
N THR A 67 17.23 -1.85 -8.25
CA THR A 67 18.54 -1.57 -7.62
C THR A 67 19.37 -0.60 -8.46
N ASP A 68 19.37 -0.77 -9.79
CA ASP A 68 20.02 0.17 -10.71
C ASP A 68 19.32 1.54 -10.74
N VAL A 69 17.98 1.56 -10.81
CA VAL A 69 17.19 2.80 -10.80
C VAL A 69 17.45 3.64 -9.54
N PHE A 70 17.52 3.02 -8.37
CA PHE A 70 17.74 3.70 -7.09
C PHE A 70 19.23 3.87 -6.72
N SER A 71 20.16 3.55 -7.63
CA SER A 71 21.60 3.68 -7.38
C SER A 71 22.07 5.13 -7.27
N SER A 72 21.38 6.07 -7.91
CA SER A 72 21.68 7.50 -7.89
C SER A 72 20.49 8.36 -8.29
N GLU A 73 20.51 9.65 -7.93
CA GLU A 73 19.49 10.63 -8.36
C GLU A 73 19.39 10.71 -9.90
N THR A 74 20.52 10.62 -10.61
CA THR A 74 20.59 10.63 -12.08
C THR A 74 19.92 9.42 -12.74
N GLN A 75 19.97 8.25 -12.10
CA GLN A 75 19.26 7.08 -12.62
C GLN A 75 17.77 7.20 -12.35
N LEU A 76 17.38 7.56 -11.12
CA LEU A 76 15.97 7.69 -10.76
C LEU A 76 15.25 8.75 -11.61
N SER A 77 15.93 9.84 -11.97
CA SER A 77 15.34 10.91 -12.81
C SER A 77 14.93 10.46 -14.22
N LYS A 78 15.45 9.31 -14.68
CA LYS A 78 15.06 8.71 -15.98
C LYS A 78 13.74 7.93 -15.88
N TRP A 79 13.30 7.63 -14.66
CA TRP A 79 12.18 6.73 -14.38
C TRP A 79 11.23 7.36 -13.35
N TYR A 80 10.56 8.44 -13.75
CA TYR A 80 9.77 9.29 -12.85
C TYR A 80 8.71 8.54 -12.01
N SER A 81 8.10 7.46 -12.53
CA SER A 81 7.08 6.67 -11.83
C SER A 81 7.65 5.59 -10.90
N SER A 82 8.96 5.30 -10.96
CA SER A 82 9.56 4.14 -10.28
C SER A 82 9.42 4.14 -8.77
N VAL A 83 9.35 5.31 -8.13
CA VAL A 83 9.13 5.39 -6.68
C VAL A 83 7.77 4.77 -6.31
N TYR A 84 6.72 5.11 -7.04
CA TYR A 84 5.39 4.57 -6.81
C TYR A 84 5.28 3.12 -7.31
N ASP A 85 5.74 2.85 -8.54
CA ASP A 85 5.60 1.53 -9.18
C ASP A 85 6.33 0.44 -8.42
N SER A 86 7.57 0.69 -7.97
CA SER A 86 8.33 -0.29 -7.17
C SER A 86 7.58 -0.65 -5.89
N SER A 87 6.92 0.31 -5.27
CA SER A 87 6.21 0.10 -4.02
C SER A 87 4.97 -0.76 -4.20
N ALA A 88 4.21 -0.53 -5.29
CA ALA A 88 3.07 -1.37 -5.66
C ALA A 88 3.51 -2.79 -6.00
N LEU A 89 4.55 -2.95 -6.82
CA LEU A 89 5.01 -4.23 -7.34
C LEU A 89 5.75 -5.09 -6.33
N LEU A 90 6.52 -4.50 -5.42
CA LEU A 90 7.45 -5.24 -4.56
C LEU A 90 6.87 -5.67 -3.21
N TYR A 91 5.70 -5.16 -2.81
CA TYR A 91 5.10 -5.55 -1.54
C TYR A 91 4.87 -7.07 -1.44
N ILE A 92 4.24 -7.69 -2.44
CA ILE A 92 4.01 -9.15 -2.45
C ILE A 92 5.33 -9.95 -2.53
N PRO A 93 6.28 -9.62 -3.43
CA PRO A 93 7.61 -10.23 -3.42
C PRO A 93 8.35 -10.17 -2.08
N ILE A 94 8.24 -9.07 -1.32
CA ILE A 94 8.82 -8.97 0.03
C ILE A 94 8.22 -10.04 0.93
N GLN A 95 6.89 -10.09 1.03
CA GLN A 95 6.23 -11.07 1.91
C GLN A 95 6.60 -12.51 1.51
N TYR A 96 6.52 -12.82 0.22
CA TYR A 96 6.90 -14.12 -0.33
C TYR A 96 8.34 -14.52 0.01
N ALA A 97 9.31 -13.63 -0.21
CA ALA A 97 10.72 -13.91 0.01
C ALA A 97 11.00 -14.32 1.46
N TYR A 98 10.36 -13.66 2.43
CA TYR A 98 10.56 -13.96 3.84
C TYR A 98 9.72 -15.14 4.34
N ASP A 99 8.47 -15.30 3.89
CA ASP A 99 7.64 -16.46 4.26
C ASP A 99 8.27 -17.78 3.78
N THR A 100 8.82 -17.79 2.57
CA THR A 100 9.45 -18.97 1.97
C THR A 100 10.94 -19.11 2.27
N GLN A 101 11.55 -18.10 2.89
CA GLN A 101 12.99 -17.99 3.14
C GLN A 101 13.84 -18.04 1.86
N ASN A 102 13.32 -17.51 0.74
CA ASN A 102 14.03 -17.43 -0.54
C ASN A 102 15.24 -16.49 -0.43
N GLN A 103 16.44 -17.06 -0.27
CA GLN A 103 17.67 -16.31 -0.05
C GLN A 103 18.08 -15.44 -1.24
N GLU A 104 17.74 -15.84 -2.47
CA GLU A 104 18.04 -15.04 -3.66
C GLU A 104 17.30 -13.71 -3.59
N LEU A 105 15.97 -13.75 -3.43
CA LEU A 105 15.15 -12.55 -3.33
C LEU A 105 15.51 -11.71 -2.10
N ILE A 106 15.74 -12.33 -0.93
CA ILE A 106 16.18 -11.62 0.28
C ILE A 106 17.48 -10.86 0.03
N ASN A 107 18.45 -11.46 -0.65
CA ASN A 107 19.73 -10.81 -0.96
C ASN A 107 19.57 -9.66 -1.97
N LYS A 108 18.65 -9.79 -2.94
CA LYS A 108 18.32 -8.71 -3.88
C LYS A 108 17.62 -7.55 -3.18
N LEU A 109 16.65 -7.84 -2.30
CA LEU A 109 15.97 -6.83 -1.48
C LEU A 109 16.94 -6.05 -0.58
N ARG A 110 17.94 -6.72 0.01
CA ARG A 110 19.03 -6.07 0.79
C ARG A 110 19.88 -5.11 -0.03
N LYS A 111 20.08 -5.38 -1.32
CA LYS A 111 20.83 -4.48 -2.21
C LYS A 111 20.01 -3.28 -2.65
N LEU A 112 18.72 -3.50 -2.89
CA LEU A 112 17.77 -2.45 -3.27
C LEU A 112 17.50 -1.47 -2.12
N PHE A 113 17.10 -2.00 -0.96
CA PHE A 113 16.65 -1.19 0.16
C PHE A 113 17.81 -0.82 1.07
N THR A 114 18.34 0.37 0.84
CA THR A 114 19.43 0.99 1.62
C THR A 114 19.01 2.35 2.15
N TYR A 115 19.74 2.87 3.14
CA TYR A 115 19.57 4.24 3.60
C TYR A 115 19.81 5.25 2.47
N ASN A 116 20.77 4.98 1.58
CA ASN A 116 21.04 5.84 0.43
C ASN A 116 19.83 5.92 -0.53
N ALA A 117 19.16 4.80 -0.79
CA ALA A 117 17.95 4.79 -1.62
C ALA A 117 16.83 5.65 -1.02
N LEU A 118 16.63 5.62 0.31
CA LEU A 118 15.67 6.50 0.99
C LEU A 118 16.02 7.98 0.85
N VAL A 119 17.29 8.34 0.95
CA VAL A 119 17.77 9.72 0.77
C VAL A 119 17.54 10.19 -0.65
N ILE A 120 17.85 9.36 -1.65
CA ILE A 120 17.60 9.65 -3.08
C ILE A 120 16.11 9.88 -3.31
N VAL A 121 15.24 9.01 -2.80
CA VAL A 121 13.78 9.14 -2.96
C VAL A 121 13.26 10.41 -2.30
N LYS A 122 13.70 10.75 -1.08
CA LYS A 122 13.28 11.98 -0.39
C LYS A 122 13.60 13.25 -1.19
N LYS A 123 14.81 13.31 -1.76
CA LYS A 123 15.31 14.44 -2.56
C LYS A 123 14.72 14.51 -3.96
N ASN A 124 14.12 13.43 -4.45
CA ASN A 124 13.55 13.42 -5.79
C ASN A 124 12.32 14.35 -5.86
N ASN A 125 12.46 15.44 -6.61
CA ASN A 125 11.39 16.42 -6.84
C ASN A 125 10.35 15.95 -7.87
N GLN A 126 10.64 14.89 -8.63
CA GLN A 126 9.68 14.28 -9.56
C GLN A 126 8.75 13.28 -8.87
N ALA A 127 9.14 12.76 -7.71
CA ALA A 127 8.27 11.93 -6.90
C ALA A 127 7.38 12.82 -6.04
N ASP A 128 6.08 12.70 -6.21
CA ASP A 128 5.12 13.38 -5.35
C ASP A 128 5.12 12.80 -3.93
N ASP A 129 4.43 13.48 -3.02
CA ASP A 129 4.33 13.06 -1.63
C ASP A 129 3.68 11.68 -1.47
N LEU A 130 2.73 11.33 -2.34
CA LEU A 130 2.06 10.04 -2.28
C LEU A 130 3.02 8.91 -2.63
N ALA A 131 3.80 9.06 -3.71
CA ALA A 131 4.83 8.13 -4.12
C ALA A 131 5.88 7.92 -3.01
N LYS A 132 6.34 9.00 -2.37
CA LYS A 132 7.29 8.92 -1.25
C LYS A 132 6.70 8.14 -0.07
N ARG A 133 5.47 8.45 0.34
CA ARG A 133 4.77 7.72 1.43
C ARG A 133 4.56 6.25 1.11
N THR A 134 4.22 5.95 -0.15
CA THR A 134 4.07 4.59 -0.67
C THR A 134 5.39 3.82 -0.58
N PHE A 135 6.51 4.46 -0.95
CA PHE A 135 7.85 3.90 -0.82
C PHE A 135 8.26 3.67 0.64
N TYR A 136 7.99 4.63 1.52
CA TYR A 136 8.27 4.48 2.95
C TYR A 136 7.49 3.32 3.57
N PHE A 137 6.24 3.10 3.15
CA PHE A 137 5.47 1.93 3.56
C PHE A 137 6.15 0.63 3.12
N THR A 138 6.49 0.50 1.83
CA THR A 138 7.13 -0.72 1.30
C THR A 138 8.48 -1.00 1.97
N VAL A 139 9.30 0.03 2.22
CA VAL A 139 10.58 -0.14 2.94
C VAL A 139 10.34 -0.50 4.41
N SER A 140 9.30 0.04 5.07
CA SER A 140 8.96 -0.35 6.43
C SER A 140 8.59 -1.83 6.53
N GLU A 141 7.90 -2.36 5.53
CA GLU A 141 7.55 -3.78 5.48
C GLU A 141 8.75 -4.67 5.22
N TYR A 142 9.68 -4.24 4.34
CA TYR A 142 10.97 -4.89 4.22
C TYR A 142 11.71 -4.92 5.57
N LEU A 143 11.77 -3.80 6.30
CA LEU A 143 12.45 -3.72 7.61
C LEU A 143 11.77 -4.57 8.67
N ARG A 144 10.43 -4.65 8.67
CA ARG A 144 9.67 -5.52 9.58
C ARG A 144 10.06 -6.98 9.39
N ARG A 145 10.19 -7.42 8.14
CA ARG A 145 10.55 -8.80 7.81
C ARG A 145 12.06 -9.08 7.97
N ASN A 146 12.92 -8.10 7.67
CA ASN A 146 14.39 -8.26 7.76
C ASN A 146 14.93 -8.07 9.18
N GLY A 147 14.22 -7.32 10.03
CA GLY A 147 14.63 -6.97 11.38
C GLY A 147 15.69 -5.86 11.43
N ILE A 148 15.69 -5.08 12.53
CA ILE A 148 16.67 -4.00 12.75
C ILE A 148 17.69 -4.32 13.85
N LYS A 149 17.45 -5.38 14.62
CA LYS A 149 18.30 -5.74 15.76
C LYS A 149 19.70 -6.09 15.27
N ASP A 150 20.71 -5.49 15.89
CA ASP A 150 22.13 -5.69 15.59
C ASP A 150 22.51 -5.35 14.12
N ASN A 151 21.67 -4.57 13.42
CA ASN A 151 21.91 -4.12 12.04
C ASN A 151 21.87 -2.58 11.96
N ALA A 152 23.05 -1.97 11.82
CA ALA A 152 23.22 -0.53 11.84
C ALA A 152 22.55 0.17 10.64
N GLU A 153 22.61 -0.42 9.45
CA GLU A 153 22.00 0.14 8.24
C GLU A 153 20.47 0.13 8.35
N ASN A 154 19.89 -1.02 8.72
CA ASN A 154 18.45 -1.15 8.92
C ASN A 154 17.95 -0.23 10.04
N THR A 155 18.74 -0.03 11.10
CA THR A 155 18.42 0.92 12.17
C THR A 155 18.42 2.37 11.66
N LYS A 156 19.37 2.75 10.81
CA LYS A 156 19.37 4.09 10.16
C LYS A 156 18.15 4.28 9.28
N MET A 157 17.80 3.30 8.45
CA MET A 157 16.61 3.33 7.60
C MET A 157 15.33 3.43 8.42
N TYR A 158 15.21 2.64 9.49
CA TYR A 158 14.08 2.71 10.42
C TYR A 158 13.92 4.11 11.02
N ASN A 159 15.00 4.70 11.55
CA ASN A 159 14.95 6.04 12.14
C ASN A 159 14.56 7.10 11.11
N PHE A 160 15.07 6.98 9.88
CA PHE A 160 14.70 7.86 8.77
C PHE A 160 13.21 7.80 8.49
N ILE A 161 12.66 6.60 8.24
CA ILE A 161 11.23 6.41 7.92
C ILE A 161 10.36 6.86 9.08
N LYS A 162 10.75 6.54 10.32
CA LYS A 162 10.05 7.00 11.52
C LYS A 162 9.95 8.52 11.58
N ASN A 163 11.05 9.23 11.31
CA ASN A 163 11.04 10.70 11.31
C ASN A 163 10.10 11.26 10.24
N GLU A 164 10.11 10.70 9.02
CA GLU A 164 9.18 11.12 7.95
C GLU A 164 7.72 10.85 8.32
N VAL A 165 7.41 9.67 8.85
CA VAL A 165 6.05 9.29 9.27
C VAL A 165 5.56 10.18 10.39
N LEU A 166 6.39 10.46 11.40
CA LEU A 166 6.02 11.36 12.50
C LEU A 166 5.87 12.81 12.03
N TYR A 167 6.65 13.24 11.05
CA TYR A 167 6.45 14.54 10.41
C TYR A 167 5.10 14.61 9.69
N TYR A 168 4.75 13.62 8.86
CA TYR A 168 3.44 13.56 8.20
C TYR A 168 2.28 13.43 9.20
N TRP A 169 2.50 12.73 10.30
CA TRP A 169 1.51 12.50 11.34
C TRP A 169 1.19 13.77 12.14
N ASN A 170 2.21 14.55 12.51
CA ASN A 170 2.08 15.64 13.47
C ASN A 170 2.16 17.05 12.84
N ASN A 171 2.91 17.22 11.74
CA ASN A 171 3.36 18.56 11.32
C ASN A 171 3.02 18.92 9.87
N ASN A 172 3.06 17.96 8.94
CA ASN A 172 2.84 18.26 7.52
C ASN A 172 1.43 18.81 7.28
N PRO A 173 1.25 19.84 6.43
CA PRO A 173 -0.09 20.23 5.97
C PRO A 173 -0.87 18.99 5.51
N ALA A 174 -2.05 18.78 6.10
CA ALA A 174 -2.79 17.52 5.95
C ALA A 174 -4.07 17.67 5.13
N ASN A 175 -4.39 18.88 4.66
CA ASN A 175 -5.46 19.07 3.70
C ASN A 175 -5.15 18.33 2.40
N ILE A 176 -6.13 17.57 1.92
CA ILE A 176 -6.05 16.86 0.65
C ILE A 176 -6.63 17.72 -0.46
N TRP A 177 -7.63 18.55 -0.14
CA TRP A 177 -8.31 19.38 -1.11
C TRP A 177 -8.11 20.85 -0.79
N GLU A 178 -7.78 21.64 -1.80
CA GLU A 178 -7.53 23.08 -1.63
C GLU A 178 -8.74 23.81 -1.01
N ALA A 179 -9.94 23.41 -1.45
CA ALA A 179 -11.22 23.96 -1.05
C ALA A 179 -11.73 23.49 0.34
N GLU A 180 -10.98 22.64 1.05
CA GLU A 180 -11.26 22.35 2.45
C GLU A 180 -11.18 23.62 3.31
N SER A 181 -12.24 23.92 4.06
CA SER A 181 -12.39 25.19 4.78
C SER A 181 -11.47 25.29 5.99
N LYS A 182 -11.38 24.23 6.79
CA LYS A 182 -10.46 24.11 7.92
C LYS A 182 -9.11 23.58 7.44
N LYS A 183 -8.03 24.26 7.84
CA LYS A 183 -6.67 23.80 7.60
C LYS A 183 -6.16 22.91 8.72
N PHE A 184 -5.42 21.86 8.37
CA PHE A 184 -4.87 20.88 9.30
C PHE A 184 -3.35 20.77 9.16
N TYR A 185 -2.69 20.59 10.30
CA TYR A 185 -1.27 20.28 10.39
C TYR A 185 -1.12 18.91 11.06
N GLY A 186 -0.63 17.94 10.30
CA GLY A 186 -0.53 16.54 10.67
C GLY A 186 -1.79 15.73 10.33
N ALA A 187 -1.58 14.53 9.80
CA ALA A 187 -2.65 13.57 9.53
C ALA A 187 -3.48 13.27 10.79
N LYS A 188 -2.87 13.30 11.98
CA LYS A 188 -3.55 13.13 13.27
C LYS A 188 -4.72 14.10 13.43
N GLN A 189 -4.48 15.39 13.20
CA GLN A 189 -5.49 16.43 13.41
C GLN A 189 -6.65 16.27 12.42
N ARG A 190 -6.36 15.97 11.16
CA ARG A 190 -7.37 15.73 10.13
C ARG A 190 -8.21 14.48 10.44
N ILE A 191 -7.57 13.37 10.81
CA ILE A 191 -8.25 12.13 11.18
C ILE A 191 -9.12 12.34 12.42
N ASP A 192 -8.61 12.98 13.47
CA ASP A 192 -9.39 13.26 14.69
C ASP A 192 -10.62 14.14 14.35
N TYR A 193 -10.49 15.08 13.41
CA TYR A 193 -11.63 15.86 12.90
C TYR A 193 -12.64 14.99 12.14
N ILE A 194 -12.18 14.12 11.24
CA ILE A 194 -13.06 13.17 10.53
C ILE A 194 -13.83 12.31 11.52
N LEU A 195 -13.14 11.71 12.51
CA LEU A 195 -13.73 10.81 13.51
C LEU A 195 -14.70 11.49 14.49
N SER A 196 -14.74 12.83 14.51
CA SER A 196 -15.75 13.61 15.23
C SER A 196 -17.09 13.72 14.49
N GLY A 197 -17.16 13.26 13.23
CA GLY A 197 -18.37 13.30 12.40
C GLY A 197 -18.56 14.60 11.63
N ASN A 198 -17.63 15.55 11.76
CA ASN A 198 -17.72 16.86 11.11
C ASN A 198 -17.33 16.82 9.62
N PHE A 199 -18.01 17.61 8.80
CA PHE A 199 -17.65 17.88 7.40
C PHE A 199 -16.71 19.10 7.31
N ASN A 200 -15.82 19.10 6.32
CA ASN A 200 -14.85 20.17 6.10
C ASN A 200 -15.18 21.01 4.85
N GLY A 201 -16.45 21.41 4.73
CA GLY A 201 -17.03 22.09 3.57
C GLY A 201 -18.30 21.41 3.08
N ASN A 202 -18.68 21.65 1.83
CA ASN A 202 -19.98 21.25 1.28
C ASN A 202 -19.95 19.94 0.49
N LEU A 203 -18.76 19.42 0.17
CA LEU A 203 -18.61 18.18 -0.59
C LEU A 203 -18.24 17.02 0.33
N SER A 204 -18.81 15.87 0.04
CA SER A 204 -18.71 14.65 0.84
C SER A 204 -17.27 14.15 0.89
N TYR A 205 -16.59 14.17 -0.27
CA TYR A 205 -15.21 13.70 -0.39
C TYR A 205 -14.20 14.57 0.37
N TYR A 206 -14.57 15.77 0.84
CA TYR A 206 -13.69 16.56 1.70
C TYR A 206 -13.36 15.87 3.03
N ARG A 207 -14.20 14.94 3.46
CA ARG A 207 -13.99 14.10 4.65
C ARG A 207 -13.37 12.73 4.33
N ALA A 208 -13.04 12.46 3.07
CA ALA A 208 -12.47 11.17 2.69
C ALA A 208 -11.13 10.93 3.42
N ILE A 209 -10.99 9.76 4.01
CA ILE A 209 -9.70 9.14 4.32
C ILE A 209 -9.14 8.69 2.98
N THR A 210 -7.92 9.08 2.65
CA THR A 210 -7.31 8.77 1.35
C THR A 210 -6.05 7.93 1.52
N ASP A 211 -5.40 7.55 0.43
CA ASP A 211 -4.10 6.88 0.49
C ASP A 211 -3.05 7.71 1.28
N PHE A 212 -3.15 9.05 1.27
CA PHE A 212 -2.23 9.90 2.03
C PHE A 212 -2.24 9.62 3.53
N GLU A 213 -3.42 9.38 4.11
CA GLU A 213 -3.56 8.97 5.50
C GLU A 213 -3.29 7.47 5.69
N LEU A 214 -3.79 6.63 4.79
CA LEU A 214 -3.66 5.18 4.90
C LEU A 214 -2.20 4.72 4.88
N TYR A 215 -1.35 5.31 4.03
CA TYR A 215 0.08 4.99 4.02
C TYR A 215 0.78 5.43 5.29
N VAL A 216 0.47 6.61 5.83
CA VAL A 216 1.06 7.08 7.11
C VAL A 216 0.65 6.16 8.24
N MET A 217 -0.63 5.76 8.28
CA MET A 217 -1.13 4.85 9.30
C MET A 217 -0.54 3.45 9.17
N GLY A 218 -0.54 2.87 7.97
CA GLY A 218 0.05 1.56 7.69
C GLY A 218 1.54 1.51 8.03
N THR A 219 2.30 2.53 7.64
CA THR A 219 3.73 2.63 7.95
C THR A 219 3.95 2.74 9.46
N GLY A 220 3.18 3.57 10.16
CA GLY A 220 3.29 3.69 11.62
C GLY A 220 2.99 2.39 12.38
N VAL A 221 1.99 1.63 11.91
CA VAL A 221 1.66 0.30 12.44
C VAL A 221 2.80 -0.70 12.21
N SER A 222 3.44 -0.68 11.03
CA SER A 222 4.61 -1.51 10.73
C SER A 222 5.82 -1.15 11.59
N LEU A 223 6.13 0.14 11.73
CA LEU A 223 7.20 0.64 12.60
C LEU A 223 7.02 0.26 14.07
N LEU A 224 5.76 0.21 14.55
CA LEU A 224 5.46 -0.24 15.92
C LEU A 224 5.78 -1.73 16.12
N LEU A 225 5.52 -2.58 15.12
CA LEU A 225 5.92 -3.99 15.16
C LEU A 225 7.44 -4.12 15.21
N ILE A 226 8.14 -3.34 14.40
CA ILE A 226 9.62 -3.29 14.41
C ILE A 226 10.15 -2.92 15.81
N GLU A 227 9.57 -1.93 16.49
CA GLU A 227 9.98 -1.58 17.86
C GLU A 227 9.75 -2.72 18.85
N LYS A 228 8.59 -3.39 18.78
CA LYS A 228 8.26 -4.55 19.62
C LYS A 228 9.23 -5.70 19.41
N ASP A 229 9.47 -6.10 18.16
CA ASP A 229 10.33 -7.25 17.81
C ASP A 229 11.79 -7.02 18.23
N ALA A 230 12.28 -5.79 17.98
CA ALA A 230 13.61 -5.35 18.36
C ALA A 230 13.76 -5.04 19.87
N LYS A 231 12.67 -5.16 20.66
CA LYS A 231 12.64 -4.81 22.09
C LYS A 231 13.13 -3.37 22.37
N ARG A 232 12.76 -2.42 21.50
CA ARG A 232 13.07 -0.98 21.67
C ARG A 232 12.01 -0.31 22.53
N THR A 233 12.35 0.86 23.06
CA THR A 233 11.37 1.76 23.68
C THR A 233 10.26 2.08 22.69
N ILE A 234 9.02 1.83 23.12
CA ILE A 234 7.83 2.07 22.30
C ILE A 234 7.59 3.58 22.16
N THR A 235 7.39 4.03 20.93
CA THR A 235 7.09 5.43 20.64
C THR A 235 5.60 5.72 20.80
N PRO A 236 5.19 6.67 21.67
CA PRO A 236 3.79 6.96 21.91
C PRO A 236 3.00 7.34 20.66
N ASP A 237 3.61 8.08 19.73
CA ASP A 237 2.94 8.45 18.49
C ASP A 237 2.64 7.26 17.57
N LEU A 238 3.51 6.24 17.54
CA LEU A 238 3.25 5.02 16.76
C LEU A 238 2.09 4.21 17.36
N VAL A 239 1.96 4.20 18.70
CA VAL A 239 0.78 3.63 19.39
C VAL A 239 -0.48 4.43 19.03
N SER A 240 -0.40 5.76 19.07
CA SER A 240 -1.47 6.66 18.66
C SER A 240 -1.91 6.41 17.22
N ILE A 241 -0.98 6.23 16.29
CA ILE A 241 -1.28 5.90 14.88
C ILE A 241 -2.06 4.58 14.80
N LYS A 242 -1.55 3.50 15.43
CA LYS A 242 -2.21 2.18 15.45
C LYS A 242 -3.63 2.28 15.99
N ASP A 243 -3.82 2.95 17.12
CA ASP A 243 -5.13 3.05 17.76
C ASP A 243 -6.12 3.87 16.91
N ARG A 244 -5.67 4.97 16.30
CA ARG A 244 -6.51 5.78 15.40
C ARG A 244 -6.85 5.05 14.11
N PHE A 245 -5.94 4.25 13.56
CA PHE A 245 -6.25 3.43 12.39
C PHE A 245 -7.36 2.41 12.71
N TYR A 246 -7.27 1.75 13.88
CA TYR A 246 -8.37 0.91 14.34
C TYR A 246 -9.68 1.69 14.53
N GLN A 247 -9.63 2.92 15.07
CA GLN A 247 -10.82 3.76 15.24
C GLN A 247 -11.45 4.17 13.90
N VAL A 248 -10.64 4.47 12.88
CA VAL A 248 -11.12 4.70 11.50
C VAL A 248 -11.90 3.48 11.02
N LEU A 249 -11.32 2.28 11.12
CA LEU A 249 -12.03 1.07 10.72
C LEU A 249 -13.26 0.79 11.58
N LYS A 250 -13.28 1.20 12.85
CA LYS A 250 -14.41 0.94 13.74
C LYS A 250 -15.59 1.88 13.50
N LYS A 251 -15.32 3.16 13.21
CA LYS A 251 -16.34 4.20 13.08
C LYS A 251 -16.78 4.45 11.64
N GLU A 252 -15.87 4.31 10.68
CA GLU A 252 -16.12 4.68 9.29
C GLU A 252 -16.51 3.50 8.39
N VAL A 253 -16.48 2.28 8.93
CA VAL A 253 -16.92 1.09 8.20
C VAL A 253 -18.42 0.91 8.32
N SER A 254 -19.09 0.81 7.17
CA SER A 254 -20.47 0.37 7.07
C SER A 254 -20.52 -1.09 6.59
N PHE A 255 -21.20 -1.95 7.34
CA PHE A 255 -21.49 -3.32 6.91
C PHE A 255 -22.71 -3.33 6.01
N LYS A 256 -22.66 -4.12 4.93
CA LYS A 256 -23.81 -4.40 4.07
C LYS A 256 -24.12 -5.88 4.12
N ASP A 257 -25.32 -6.20 4.60
CA ASP A 257 -25.93 -7.53 4.67
C ASP A 257 -25.04 -8.62 5.32
N ASN A 258 -24.09 -8.24 6.16
CA ASN A 258 -23.04 -9.12 6.71
C ASN A 258 -22.23 -9.91 5.66
N THR A 259 -22.24 -9.49 4.39
CA THR A 259 -21.48 -10.12 3.30
C THR A 259 -20.34 -9.24 2.80
N SER A 260 -20.44 -7.94 3.02
CA SER A 260 -19.49 -6.94 2.54
C SER A 260 -19.37 -5.77 3.51
N TRP A 261 -18.32 -4.97 3.33
CA TRP A 261 -18.13 -3.75 4.10
C TRP A 261 -17.44 -2.67 3.26
N TYR A 262 -17.76 -1.42 3.55
CA TYR A 262 -17.22 -0.27 2.83
C TYR A 262 -16.63 0.73 3.81
N LEU A 263 -15.42 1.21 3.53
CA LEU A 263 -14.84 2.36 4.23
C LEU A 263 -15.50 3.62 3.69
N GLN A 264 -16.19 4.37 4.56
CA GLN A 264 -16.88 5.62 4.21
C GLN A 264 -17.76 5.45 2.96
N SER A 265 -18.81 4.62 3.07
CA SER A 265 -19.68 4.36 1.93
C SER A 265 -20.23 5.65 1.33
N ASN A 266 -20.26 5.70 -0.01
CA ASN A 266 -20.77 6.83 -0.78
C ASN A 266 -20.05 8.17 -0.55
N ILE A 267 -18.81 8.15 -0.05
CA ILE A 267 -18.03 9.37 0.24
C ILE A 267 -17.59 10.11 -1.03
N TRP A 268 -17.50 9.40 -2.16
CA TRP A 268 -16.99 9.92 -3.44
C TRP A 268 -18.09 10.45 -4.37
N ARG A 269 -19.36 10.44 -3.93
CA ARG A 269 -20.53 10.70 -4.79
C ARG A 269 -20.53 12.04 -5.52
N ASP A 270 -19.89 13.04 -4.95
CA ASP A 270 -19.82 14.40 -5.47
C ASP A 270 -18.40 14.79 -5.89
N HIS A 271 -17.49 13.81 -5.99
CA HIS A 271 -16.14 14.05 -6.50
C HIS A 271 -16.14 14.08 -8.05
N PRO A 272 -15.50 15.08 -8.69
CA PRO A 272 -15.53 15.28 -10.15
C PRO A 272 -15.15 14.05 -10.98
N ASP A 273 -14.12 13.30 -10.55
CA ASP A 273 -13.68 12.06 -11.22
C ASP A 273 -14.79 10.99 -11.34
N PHE A 274 -15.82 11.05 -10.51
CA PHE A 274 -16.87 10.04 -10.42
C PHE A 274 -18.23 10.54 -10.94
N LYS A 275 -18.23 11.70 -11.61
CA LYS A 275 -19.43 12.36 -12.12
C LYS A 275 -20.30 11.44 -12.96
N ASP A 276 -19.73 10.63 -13.84
CA ASP A 276 -20.47 9.74 -14.73
C ASP A 276 -21.06 8.52 -13.99
N VAL A 277 -20.52 8.15 -12.83
CA VAL A 277 -21.10 7.09 -12.00
C VAL A 277 -22.27 7.62 -11.18
N ALA A 278 -22.09 8.77 -10.53
CA ALA A 278 -23.09 9.35 -9.65
C ALA A 278 -24.23 10.01 -10.41
N LEU A 279 -23.93 10.88 -11.39
CA LEU A 279 -24.95 11.72 -12.04
C LEU A 279 -25.78 10.96 -13.07
N GLU A 280 -25.16 10.13 -13.92
CA GLU A 280 -25.92 9.44 -14.96
C GLU A 280 -26.76 8.27 -14.41
N LYS A 281 -26.30 7.65 -13.31
CA LYS A 281 -26.89 6.41 -12.81
C LYS A 281 -27.56 6.53 -11.45
N SER A 282 -27.48 7.69 -10.79
CA SER A 282 -27.98 7.87 -9.42
C SER A 282 -27.45 6.79 -8.45
N GLN A 283 -26.22 6.33 -8.66
CA GLN A 283 -25.60 5.24 -7.90
C GLN A 283 -24.71 5.77 -6.77
N ASN A 284 -24.57 4.97 -5.71
CA ASN A 284 -23.58 5.22 -4.69
C ASN A 284 -22.16 5.06 -5.28
N VAL A 285 -21.23 5.91 -4.86
CA VAL A 285 -19.82 5.82 -5.27
C VAL A 285 -18.97 5.37 -4.08
N ASN A 286 -18.68 4.07 -4.05
CA ASN A 286 -17.75 3.45 -3.11
C ASN A 286 -16.32 3.52 -3.66
N TRP A 287 -15.35 3.01 -2.90
CA TRP A 287 -13.97 2.92 -3.36
C TRP A 287 -13.82 2.08 -4.63
N ASP A 288 -12.90 2.49 -5.50
CA ASP A 288 -12.48 1.64 -6.60
C ASP A 288 -11.65 0.45 -6.07
N ALA A 289 -11.73 -0.68 -6.78
CA ALA A 289 -11.09 -1.92 -6.37
C ALA A 289 -9.55 -1.84 -6.38
N SER A 290 -8.96 -0.97 -7.19
CA SER A 290 -7.49 -0.83 -7.26
C SER A 290 -6.95 -0.22 -5.98
N HIS A 291 -7.50 0.91 -5.56
CA HIS A 291 -7.06 1.55 -4.32
C HIS A 291 -7.40 0.71 -3.09
N PHE A 292 -8.59 0.09 -3.08
CA PHE A 292 -9.03 -0.71 -1.93
C PHE A 292 -8.25 -2.02 -1.76
N SER A 293 -7.56 -2.50 -2.79
CA SER A 293 -6.72 -3.70 -2.72
C SER A 293 -5.68 -3.66 -1.60
N ARG A 294 -5.24 -2.45 -1.23
CA ARG A 294 -4.25 -2.21 -0.17
C ARG A 294 -4.75 -2.52 1.23
N MET A 295 -6.07 -2.50 1.42
CA MET A 295 -6.71 -2.75 2.71
C MET A 295 -6.38 -4.13 3.26
N SER A 296 -6.15 -5.11 2.38
CA SER A 296 -5.68 -6.45 2.75
C SER A 296 -4.38 -6.42 3.57
N ALA A 297 -3.38 -5.64 3.16
CA ALA A 297 -2.13 -5.45 3.90
C ALA A 297 -2.36 -4.73 5.23
N TYR A 298 -3.17 -3.67 5.23
CA TYR A 298 -3.41 -2.89 6.44
C TYR A 298 -4.14 -3.69 7.51
N LEU A 299 -5.13 -4.50 7.12
CA LEU A 299 -5.82 -5.42 8.03
C LEU A 299 -4.86 -6.46 8.59
N HIS A 300 -3.98 -7.02 7.76
CA HIS A 300 -2.93 -7.95 8.22
C HIS A 300 -2.05 -7.29 9.29
N LEU A 301 -1.51 -6.09 9.04
CA LEU A 301 -0.65 -5.38 10.01
C LEU A 301 -1.35 -5.02 11.32
N LEU A 302 -2.62 -4.63 11.25
CA LEU A 302 -3.42 -4.35 12.44
C LEU A 302 -3.67 -5.64 13.24
N LYS A 303 -3.99 -6.76 12.58
CA LYS A 303 -4.16 -8.06 13.25
C LYS A 303 -2.91 -8.45 14.05
N LEU A 304 -1.72 -8.31 13.44
CA LEU A 304 -0.45 -8.57 14.14
C LEU A 304 -0.28 -7.70 15.38
N ASN A 305 -0.64 -6.40 15.28
CA ASN A 305 -0.54 -5.48 16.41
C ASN A 305 -1.55 -5.72 17.54
N PHE A 306 -2.68 -6.36 17.23
CA PHE A 306 -3.79 -6.62 18.16
C PHE A 306 -3.98 -8.10 18.50
N GLN A 307 -2.98 -8.95 18.25
CA GLN A 307 -3.05 -10.39 18.55
C GLN A 307 -3.42 -10.72 20.00
N ASP A 308 -2.99 -9.87 20.94
CA ASP A 308 -3.26 -10.04 22.38
C ASP A 308 -4.63 -9.46 22.81
N ASP A 309 -5.29 -8.67 21.95
CA ASP A 309 -6.62 -8.09 22.18
C ASP A 309 -7.66 -8.86 21.36
N LYS A 310 -8.21 -9.93 21.96
CA LYS A 310 -9.16 -10.84 21.29
C LYS A 310 -10.32 -10.11 20.61
N SER A 311 -10.88 -9.07 21.25
CA SER A 311 -12.02 -8.33 20.70
C SER A 311 -11.63 -7.55 19.44
N LYS A 312 -10.49 -6.84 19.46
CA LYS A 312 -10.03 -6.10 18.28
C LYS A 312 -9.57 -7.04 17.19
N TYR A 313 -8.89 -8.12 17.53
CA TYR A 313 -8.49 -9.16 16.60
C TYR A 313 -9.70 -9.76 15.88
N SER A 314 -10.73 -10.22 16.60
CA SER A 314 -11.94 -10.78 15.99
C SER A 314 -12.68 -9.79 15.10
N TYR A 315 -12.69 -8.50 15.44
CA TYR A 315 -13.24 -7.47 14.57
C TYR A 315 -12.47 -7.35 13.24
N LEU A 316 -11.14 -7.30 13.31
CA LEU A 316 -10.28 -7.22 12.14
C LEU A 316 -10.37 -8.49 11.28
N GLU A 317 -10.45 -9.66 11.92
CA GLU A 317 -10.69 -10.94 11.25
C GLU A 317 -12.01 -10.92 10.47
N LYS A 318 -13.09 -10.44 11.08
CA LYS A 318 -14.37 -10.25 10.38
C LYS A 318 -14.20 -9.36 9.15
N LEU A 319 -13.46 -8.26 9.25
CA LEU A 319 -13.19 -7.40 8.08
C LEU A 319 -12.39 -8.12 6.99
N THR A 320 -11.39 -8.93 7.35
CA THR A 320 -10.60 -9.72 6.39
C THR A 320 -11.47 -10.74 5.66
N VAL A 321 -12.29 -11.52 6.38
CA VAL A 321 -13.19 -12.51 5.78
C VAL A 321 -14.20 -11.86 4.84
N LEU A 322 -14.83 -10.76 5.27
CA LEU A 322 -15.79 -10.05 4.43
C LEU A 322 -15.13 -9.36 3.23
N LEU A 323 -13.88 -8.90 3.36
CA LEU A 323 -13.13 -8.36 2.22
C LEU A 323 -12.79 -9.45 1.21
N SER A 324 -12.45 -10.66 1.67
CA SER A 324 -12.27 -11.82 0.80
C SER A 324 -13.55 -12.18 0.05
N ASN A 325 -14.68 -12.28 0.77
CA ASN A 325 -15.97 -12.52 0.14
C ASN A 325 -16.28 -11.46 -0.92
N GLN A 326 -16.10 -10.17 -0.59
CA GLN A 326 -16.30 -9.07 -1.52
C GLN A 326 -15.42 -9.16 -2.78
N LEU A 327 -14.15 -9.54 -2.63
CA LEU A 327 -13.27 -9.78 -3.76
C LEU A 327 -13.81 -10.88 -4.68
N ILE A 328 -14.28 -12.00 -4.11
CA ILE A 328 -14.72 -13.17 -4.88
C ILE A 328 -16.13 -13.02 -5.47
N THR A 329 -17.02 -12.30 -4.81
CA THR A 329 -18.43 -12.19 -5.25
C THR A 329 -18.70 -10.92 -6.05
N ASN A 330 -18.10 -9.80 -5.65
CA ASN A 330 -18.42 -8.49 -6.21
C ASN A 330 -17.37 -8.01 -7.20
N ILE A 331 -16.09 -8.24 -6.91
CA ILE A 331 -14.99 -7.71 -7.73
C ILE A 331 -14.64 -8.69 -8.86
N ALA A 332 -14.32 -9.94 -8.53
CA ALA A 332 -13.89 -10.96 -9.49
C ALA A 332 -15.06 -11.85 -9.92
N VAL A 333 -15.69 -11.51 -11.04
CA VAL A 333 -16.84 -12.25 -11.59
C VAL A 333 -16.36 -13.40 -12.48
N TYR A 334 -16.56 -14.64 -12.04
CA TYR A 334 -16.16 -15.83 -12.80
C TYR A 334 -17.18 -16.22 -13.88
N ASN A 335 -16.72 -16.38 -15.11
CA ASN A 335 -17.51 -16.94 -16.21
C ASN A 335 -17.11 -18.40 -16.45
N SER A 336 -18.01 -19.33 -16.13
CA SER A 336 -17.79 -20.77 -16.27
C SER A 336 -17.75 -21.25 -17.72
N LYS A 337 -18.30 -20.49 -18.68
CA LYS A 337 -18.32 -20.91 -20.10
C LYS A 337 -16.94 -20.81 -20.75
N ASN A 338 -16.17 -19.78 -20.41
CA ASN A 338 -14.83 -19.54 -20.96
C ASN A 338 -13.70 -19.72 -19.91
N ASN A 339 -14.07 -20.03 -18.67
CA ASN A 339 -13.18 -20.21 -17.52
C ASN A 339 -12.33 -18.97 -17.22
N VAL A 340 -12.90 -17.77 -17.37
CA VAL A 340 -12.22 -16.48 -17.19
C VAL A 340 -12.92 -15.66 -16.10
N TYR A 341 -12.14 -14.89 -15.34
CA TYR A 341 -12.65 -13.83 -14.48
C TYR A 341 -12.73 -12.50 -15.24
N THR A 342 -13.81 -11.77 -15.05
CA THR A 342 -13.89 -10.34 -15.35
C THR A 342 -13.90 -9.56 -14.05
N PHE A 343 -13.41 -8.33 -14.05
CA PHE A 343 -13.21 -7.57 -12.82
C PHE A 343 -14.02 -6.29 -12.82
N ASN A 344 -14.84 -6.08 -11.79
CA ASN A 344 -15.60 -4.85 -11.63
C ASN A 344 -14.71 -3.73 -11.09
N ASN A 345 -14.96 -2.50 -11.56
CA ASN A 345 -14.15 -1.34 -11.19
C ASN A 345 -14.25 -0.96 -9.70
N TYR A 346 -15.37 -1.25 -9.04
CA TYR A 346 -15.65 -0.86 -7.66
C TYR A 346 -15.87 -2.06 -6.73
N ILE A 347 -15.62 -1.81 -5.45
CA ILE A 347 -15.68 -2.86 -4.43
C ILE A 347 -17.09 -3.38 -4.12
N ASP A 348 -18.12 -2.64 -4.50
CA ASP A 348 -19.53 -3.03 -4.36
C ASP A 348 -20.05 -3.82 -5.58
N GLY A 349 -19.20 -4.08 -6.57
CA GLY A 349 -19.55 -4.76 -7.81
C GLY A 349 -20.10 -3.84 -8.89
N ASN A 350 -20.17 -2.53 -8.65
CA ASN A 350 -20.40 -1.57 -9.72
C ASN A 350 -19.25 -1.65 -10.73
N ASN A 351 -19.58 -1.71 -12.02
CA ASN A 351 -18.61 -1.76 -13.10
C ASN A 351 -18.69 -0.53 -14.01
N SER A 352 -19.20 0.58 -13.50
CA SER A 352 -19.29 1.82 -14.27
C SER A 352 -17.92 2.44 -14.53
N SER A 353 -17.86 3.29 -15.55
CA SER A 353 -16.64 4.03 -15.88
C SER A 353 -16.28 5.04 -14.79
N PHE A 354 -15.00 5.32 -14.56
CA PHE A 354 -14.60 6.32 -13.56
C PHE A 354 -13.32 7.06 -13.94
N ARG A 355 -13.06 8.20 -13.29
CA ARG A 355 -12.10 9.23 -13.74
C ARG A 355 -12.51 9.81 -15.09
N SER A 356 -13.78 10.17 -15.23
CA SER A 356 -14.35 10.63 -16.49
C SER A 356 -13.93 12.06 -16.89
N ASP A 357 -13.47 12.87 -15.93
CA ASP A 357 -13.07 14.27 -16.16
C ASP A 357 -11.55 14.46 -16.34
N ILE A 358 -10.88 13.48 -16.95
CA ILE A 358 -9.47 13.65 -17.33
C ILE A 358 -9.40 14.72 -18.42
N LYS A 359 -8.90 15.91 -18.05
CA LYS A 359 -8.52 17.00 -18.97
C LYS A 359 -7.86 16.35 -20.19
N ASP A 360 -8.45 16.54 -21.38
CA ASP A 360 -8.06 15.99 -22.71
C ASP A 360 -9.14 15.13 -23.41
N GLY A 361 -10.39 15.07 -22.92
CA GLY A 361 -11.49 14.36 -23.61
C GLY A 361 -11.31 12.83 -23.64
N LYS A 362 -10.42 12.31 -22.80
CA LYS A 362 -10.24 10.88 -22.61
C LYS A 362 -11.44 10.35 -21.85
N LYS A 363 -12.07 9.30 -22.39
CA LYS A 363 -13.01 8.50 -21.62
C LYS A 363 -12.23 7.92 -20.45
N GLY A 364 -12.75 8.05 -19.23
CA GLY A 364 -12.14 7.47 -18.02
C GLY A 364 -11.96 5.95 -18.13
N ILE A 365 -11.54 5.31 -17.05
CA ILE A 365 -11.39 3.84 -17.00
C ILE A 365 -12.76 3.21 -17.27
N GLN A 366 -12.91 2.45 -18.36
CA GLN A 366 -14.19 1.84 -18.77
C GLN A 366 -14.51 0.59 -17.93
N PRO A 367 -15.73 0.02 -18.05
CA PRO A 367 -16.06 -1.24 -17.38
C PRO A 367 -15.01 -2.32 -17.65
N SER A 368 -14.59 -3.01 -16.60
CA SER A 368 -13.59 -4.08 -16.63
C SER A 368 -12.18 -3.70 -17.05
N GLN A 369 -11.86 -2.41 -17.23
CA GLN A 369 -10.51 -1.99 -17.63
C GLN A 369 -9.54 -1.81 -16.47
N ASN A 370 -10.02 -1.71 -15.21
CA ASN A 370 -9.16 -1.54 -14.03
C ASN A 370 -8.51 -2.84 -13.53
N PHE A 371 -8.50 -3.92 -14.30
CA PHE A 371 -8.21 -5.27 -13.77
C PHE A 371 -6.74 -5.51 -13.36
N GLU A 372 -5.82 -4.60 -13.72
CA GLU A 372 -4.39 -4.71 -13.41
C GLU A 372 -4.12 -4.78 -11.90
N HIS A 373 -5.01 -4.22 -11.07
CA HIS A 373 -4.92 -4.31 -9.61
C HIS A 373 -4.94 -5.75 -9.06
N ILE A 374 -5.36 -6.74 -9.84
CA ILE A 374 -5.28 -8.15 -9.45
C ILE A 374 -3.83 -8.65 -9.46
N PHE A 375 -2.99 -8.04 -10.29
CA PHE A 375 -1.59 -8.41 -10.50
C PHE A 375 -0.62 -7.53 -9.71
N ILE A 376 -0.96 -6.26 -9.48
CA ILE A 376 -0.15 -5.31 -8.69
C ILE A 376 -0.69 -5.04 -7.28
N GLY A 377 -1.98 -5.31 -7.05
CA GLY A 377 -2.61 -5.06 -5.77
C GLY A 377 -2.27 -6.15 -4.75
N TRP A 378 -2.65 -5.91 -3.51
CA TRP A 378 -2.19 -6.73 -2.38
C TRP A 378 -3.18 -7.81 -1.97
N TRP A 379 -4.17 -8.10 -2.83
CA TRP A 379 -5.26 -9.03 -2.57
C TRP A 379 -4.82 -10.41 -2.04
N LYS A 380 -3.65 -10.91 -2.45
CA LYS A 380 -3.06 -12.16 -1.94
C LYS A 380 -2.84 -12.16 -0.41
N MET A 381 -2.73 -11.00 0.23
CA MET A 381 -2.62 -10.88 1.69
C MET A 381 -3.88 -11.31 2.44
N LEU A 382 -5.01 -11.48 1.75
CA LEU A 382 -6.22 -12.02 2.36
C LEU A 382 -6.05 -13.48 2.80
N ASN A 383 -5.18 -14.24 2.14
CA ASN A 383 -4.79 -15.60 2.51
C ASN A 383 -5.99 -16.51 2.86
N THR A 384 -6.96 -16.58 1.95
CA THR A 384 -8.12 -17.47 2.06
C THR A 384 -8.15 -18.43 0.88
N ASN A 385 -8.59 -19.65 1.11
CA ASN A 385 -8.67 -20.71 0.09
C ASN A 385 -9.42 -20.26 -1.19
N GLU A 386 -10.47 -19.45 -1.07
CA GLU A 386 -11.25 -18.94 -2.20
C GLU A 386 -10.43 -17.99 -3.08
N VAL A 387 -9.58 -17.16 -2.47
CA VAL A 387 -8.65 -16.26 -3.16
C VAL A 387 -7.54 -17.05 -3.84
N ASP A 388 -7.05 -18.12 -3.23
CA ASP A 388 -6.07 -19.01 -3.85
C ASP A 388 -6.65 -19.70 -5.08
N ILE A 389 -7.88 -20.24 -4.99
CA ILE A 389 -8.59 -20.83 -6.14
C ILE A 389 -8.80 -19.80 -7.25
N MET A 390 -9.12 -18.55 -6.91
CA MET A 390 -9.23 -17.46 -7.89
C MET A 390 -7.90 -17.25 -8.61
N TYR A 391 -6.79 -17.10 -7.87
CA TYR A 391 -5.46 -16.89 -8.46
C TYR A 391 -4.98 -18.11 -9.26
N GLU A 392 -5.27 -19.34 -8.85
CA GLU A 392 -4.97 -20.54 -9.64
C GLU A 392 -5.65 -20.55 -11.00
N ARG A 393 -6.92 -20.14 -11.05
CA ARG A 393 -7.67 -20.02 -12.30
C ARG A 393 -7.13 -18.86 -13.16
N ILE A 394 -6.77 -17.74 -12.55
CA ILE A 394 -6.13 -16.62 -13.24
C ILE A 394 -4.79 -17.07 -13.84
N ALA A 395 -3.96 -17.79 -13.08
CA ALA A 395 -2.68 -18.31 -13.53
C ALA A 395 -2.83 -19.23 -14.76
N LYS A 396 -3.81 -20.15 -14.75
CA LYS A 396 -4.12 -21.02 -15.90
C LYS A 396 -4.58 -20.26 -17.15
N LYS A 397 -5.09 -19.04 -16.98
CA LYS A 397 -5.56 -18.15 -18.05
C LYS A 397 -4.69 -16.91 -18.21
N PHE A 398 -3.48 -16.90 -17.66
CA PHE A 398 -2.63 -15.72 -17.68
C PHE A 398 -2.36 -15.14 -19.08
N PRO A 399 -2.15 -15.96 -20.15
CA PRO A 399 -2.00 -15.43 -21.50
C PRO A 399 -3.15 -14.49 -21.92
N TYR A 400 -4.40 -14.90 -21.63
CA TYR A 400 -5.60 -14.10 -21.93
C TYR A 400 -5.58 -12.72 -21.27
N TYR A 401 -5.19 -12.62 -19.99
CA TYR A 401 -5.11 -11.33 -19.29
C TYR A 401 -3.93 -10.49 -19.78
N SER A 402 -2.78 -11.12 -20.00
CA SER A 402 -1.59 -10.43 -20.48
C SER A 402 -1.83 -9.76 -21.83
N GLU A 403 -2.52 -10.42 -22.76
CA GLU A 403 -2.81 -9.91 -24.10
C GLU A 403 -3.78 -8.71 -24.10
N GLN A 404 -4.54 -8.52 -23.02
CA GLN A 404 -5.49 -7.41 -22.87
C GLN A 404 -4.89 -6.17 -22.19
N SER A 405 -3.68 -6.26 -21.64
CA SER A 405 -3.00 -5.13 -21.00
C SER A 405 -1.58 -5.01 -21.52
N ALA A 406 -1.27 -3.84 -22.10
CA ALA A 406 0.09 -3.51 -22.50
C ALA A 406 1.06 -3.51 -21.30
N TYR A 407 0.57 -3.12 -20.13
CA TYR A 407 1.33 -3.13 -18.89
C TYR A 407 1.69 -4.56 -18.45
N LEU A 408 0.71 -5.47 -18.43
CA LEU A 408 0.97 -6.88 -18.13
C LEU A 408 1.81 -7.57 -19.20
N THR A 409 1.66 -7.20 -20.47
CA THR A 409 2.48 -7.73 -21.57
C THR A 409 3.96 -7.33 -21.42
N HIS A 410 4.23 -6.10 -20.98
CA HIS A 410 5.61 -5.59 -20.84
C HIS A 410 6.44 -6.44 -19.86
N ASP A 411 5.88 -6.75 -18.70
CA ASP A 411 6.51 -7.54 -17.63
C ASP A 411 5.81 -8.89 -17.43
N LYS A 412 5.43 -9.54 -18.54
CA LYS A 412 4.63 -10.78 -18.56
C LYS A 412 5.19 -11.87 -17.63
N GLY A 413 6.51 -12.05 -17.65
CA GLY A 413 7.18 -13.04 -16.81
C GLY A 413 7.04 -12.77 -15.32
N PHE A 414 7.18 -11.51 -14.89
CA PHE A 414 7.01 -11.11 -13.50
C PHE A 414 5.57 -11.34 -13.04
N PHE A 415 4.58 -10.87 -13.78
CA PHE A 415 3.18 -11.02 -13.40
C PHE A 415 2.72 -12.49 -13.40
N GLN A 416 3.26 -13.32 -14.28
CA GLN A 416 3.05 -14.77 -14.25
C GLN A 416 3.59 -15.39 -12.94
N GLU A 417 4.79 -14.99 -12.50
CA GLU A 417 5.35 -15.43 -11.21
C GLU A 417 4.47 -14.95 -10.04
N ILE A 418 4.02 -13.68 -10.05
CA ILE A 418 3.14 -13.13 -9.00
C ILE A 418 1.85 -13.95 -8.86
N VAL A 419 1.11 -14.21 -9.93
CA VAL A 419 -0.17 -14.95 -9.79
C VAL A 419 0.02 -16.38 -9.34
N ASN A 420 1.19 -16.98 -9.61
CA ASN A 420 1.55 -18.33 -9.20
C ASN A 420 1.94 -18.45 -7.72
N LEU A 421 2.20 -17.35 -7.01
CA LEU A 421 2.55 -17.36 -5.59
C LEU A 421 1.42 -17.95 -4.74
N LYS A 422 1.79 -18.85 -3.82
CA LYS A 422 0.94 -19.55 -2.84
C LYS A 422 1.69 -19.73 -1.53
#